data_AF-A0A358DJ46-F1
#
_entry.id   AF-A0A358DJ46-F1
#
_cell.length_a   1.000
_cell.length_b   1.000
_cell.length_c   1.000
_cell.angle_alpha   90.00
_cell.angle_beta   90.00
_cell.angle_gamma   90.00
#
_symmetry.space_group_name_H-M   'P 1'
#
loop_
_entity.id
_entity.type
_entity.pdbx_description
1 polymer ?
#
loop_
_entity_poly.entity_id
_entity_poly.type
_entity_poly.pdbx_seq_one_letter_code
_entity_poly.pdbx_strand_id
1 'polypeptide(L)' 'MTVLYEDNHLIVVNKAPGEIVQGDKTGDKPLSEEVKEYLKVKYNKPG' A
#
# COMPACT_ATOMS: atom_id res chain seq x y z
N MET A 1 -0.71 4.33 6.13
CA MET A 1 -0.77 4.79 4.72
C MET A 1 -1.62 6.05 4.48
N THR A 2 -1.04 7.10 3.88
CA THR A 2 -1.76 8.29 3.37
C THR A 2 -1.55 8.43 1.86
N VAL A 3 -2.62 8.52 1.06
CA VAL A 3 -2.54 8.67 -0.40
C VAL A 3 -2.38 10.15 -0.76
N LEU A 4 -1.34 10.48 -1.53
CA LEU A 4 -1.07 11.83 -2.03
C LEU A 4 -1.62 12.03 -3.44
N TYR A 5 -1.57 10.99 -4.26
CA TYR A 5 -2.08 10.98 -5.62
C TYR A 5 -2.45 9.57 -6.05
N GLU A 6 -3.49 9.43 -6.85
CA GLU A 6 -3.94 8.14 -7.38
C GLU A 6 -4.66 8.35 -8.72
N ASP A 7 -4.26 7.57 -9.72
CA ASP A 7 -4.99 7.40 -10.97
C ASP A 7 -5.07 5.90 -11.34
N ASN A 8 -5.51 5.60 -12.57
CA ASN A 8 -5.68 4.22 -13.03
C ASN A 8 -4.35 3.44 -13.15
N HIS A 9 -3.23 4.13 -13.32
CA HIS A 9 -1.92 3.53 -13.56
C HIS A 9 -0.95 3.69 -12.38
N LEU A 10 -1.06 4.80 -11.63
CA LEU A 10 -0.11 5.16 -10.58
C LEU A 10 -0.82 5.46 -9.27
N ILE A 11 -0.15 5.10 -8.17
CA ILE A 11 -0.51 5.53 -6.82
C ILE A 11 0.75 6.04 -6.12
N VAL A 12 0.64 7.21 -5.49
CA VAL A 12 1.70 7.84 -4.71
C VAL A 12 1.21 7.96 -3.28
N VAL A 13 1.97 7.37 -2.36
CA VAL A 13 1.66 7.38 -0.93
C VAL A 13 2.76 8.11 -0.17
N ASN A 14 2.36 8.82 0.89
CA ASN A 14 3.30 9.37 1.85
C ASN A 14 3.78 8.23 2.76
N LYS A 15 5.04 7.84 2.59
CA LYS A 15 5.70 6.82 3.40
C LYS A 15 6.19 7.45 4.71
N ALA A 16 5.67 6.99 5.85
CA ALA A 16 6.15 7.41 7.15
C ALA A 16 7.54 6.79 7.46
N PRO A 17 8.35 7.45 8.31
CA PRO A 17 9.55 6.84 8.87
C PRO A 17 9.22 5.54 9.59
N GLY A 18 10.04 4.51 9.42
CA GLY A 18 9.83 3.19 10.05
C GLY A 18 8.93 2.23 9.27
N GLU A 19 8.11 2.70 8.32
CA GLU A 19 7.36 1.78 7.44
C GLU A 19 8.33 1.07 6.48
N ILE A 20 8.23 -0.26 6.40
CA ILE A 20 8.94 -1.06 5.40
C ILE A 20 8.12 -1.09 4.11
N VAL A 21 8.77 -0.88 2.97
CA VAL A 21 8.09 -0.90 1.66
C VAL A 21 7.94 -2.33 1.13
N GLN A 22 8.88 -3.20 1.50
CA GLN A 22 8.94 -4.61 1.12
C GLN A 22 9.06 -5.45 2.38
N GLY A 23 8.42 -6.62 2.40
CA GLY A 23 8.50 -7.54 3.53
C GLY A 23 9.93 -8.02 3.77
N ASP A 24 10.30 -8.17 5.03
CA ASP A 24 11.59 -8.67 5.45
C ASP A 24 11.42 -9.87 6.41
N LYS A 25 12.50 -10.22 7.13
CA LYS A 25 12.51 -11.34 8.07
C LYS A 25 11.71 -11.11 9.35
N THR A 26 11.24 -9.90 9.64
CA THR A 26 10.44 -9.62 10.85
C THR A 26 9.01 -10.13 10.70
N GLY A 27 8.53 -10.27 9.46
CA GLY A 27 7.16 -10.67 9.17
C GLY A 27 6.15 -9.54 9.34
N ASP A 28 6.61 -8.30 9.54
CA ASP A 28 5.74 -7.13 9.59
C ASP A 28 5.04 -6.91 8.25
N LYS A 29 3.83 -6.35 8.30
CA LYS A 29 3.08 -6.02 7.09
C LYS A 29 3.73 -4.83 6.38
N PRO A 30 4.20 -4.99 5.13
CA PRO A 30 4.80 -3.89 4.40
C PRO A 30 3.74 -2.98 3.77
N LEU A 31 4.17 -1.75 3.45
CA LEU A 31 3.34 -0.74 2.79
C LEU A 31 2.77 -1.24 1.45
N SER A 32 3.49 -2.12 0.74
CA SER A 32 2.99 -2.72 -0.51
C SER A 32 1.70 -3.54 -0.31
N GLU A 33 1.60 -4.26 0.80
CA GLU A 33 0.40 -5.06 1.12
C GLU A 33 -0.73 -4.17 1.64
N GLU A 34 -0.42 -3.11 2.40
CA GLU A 34 -1.43 -2.11 2.79
C GLU A 34 -2.06 -1.43 1.56
N VAL A 35 -1.23 -1.01 0.59
CA VAL A 35 -1.70 -0.39 -0.65
C VAL A 35 -2.58 -1.36 -1.44
N LYS A 36 -2.16 -2.63 -1.54
CA LYS A 36 -2.91 -3.66 -2.25
C LYS A 36 -4.29 -3.90 -1.64
N GLU A 37 -4.36 -4.03 -0.31
CA GLU A 37 -5.63 -4.22 0.40
C GLU A 37 -6.53 -2.99 0.28
N TYR A 38 -5.98 -1.78 0.38
CA TYR A 38 -6.72 -0.55 0.14
C TYR A 38 -7.36 -0.53 -1.25
N LEU A 39 -6.60 -0.83 -2.30
CA LEU A 39 -7.14 -0.87 -3.68
C LEU A 39 -8.19 -1.96 -3.85
N LYS A 40 -8.01 -3.12 -3.19
CA LYS A 40 -8.97 -4.22 -3.22
C LYS A 40 -10.32 -3.79 -2.62
N VAL A 41 -10.29 -3.21 -1.43
CA VAL A 41 -11.50 -2.77 -0.72
C VAL A 41 -12.15 -1.59 -1.44
N LYS A 42 -11.39 -0.55 -1.79
CA LYS A 42 -11.91 0.68 -2.42
C LYS A 42 -12.59 0.39 -3.76
N TYR A 43 -12.03 -0.51 -4.56
CA TYR A 43 -12.54 -0.81 -5.91
C TYR A 43 -13.26 -2.16 -5.99
N ASN A 44 -13.51 -2.80 -4.85
CA ASN A 44 -14.13 -4.14 -4.76
C ASN A 44 -13.51 -5.14 -5.76
N LYS A 45 -12.18 -5.14 -5.87
CA LYS A 45 -11.49 -5.98 -6.84
C LYS A 45 -11.63 -7.45 -6.43
N PRO A 46 -11.86 -8.37 -7.39
CA PRO A 46 -12.06 -9.79 -7.07
C PRO A 46 -10.79 -10.49 -6.56
N GLY A 47 -9.61 -9.89 -6.78
CA GLY A 47 -8.30 -10.39 -6.34
C GLY A 47 -7.78 -9.66 -5.12
#